data_AF-A0A0E2L562-F1
#
_entry.id   AF-A0A0E2L562-F1
#
_cell.length_a   1.000
_cell.length_b   1.000
_cell.length_c   1.000
_cell.angle_alpha   90.00
_cell.angle_beta   90.00
_cell.angle_gamma   90.00
#
_symmetry.space_group_name_H-M   'P 1'
#
loop_
_entity.id
_entity.type
_entity.pdbx_description
1 polymer ?
#
loop_
_entity_poly.entity_id
_entity_poly.type
_entity_poly.pdbx_seq_one_letter_code
_entity_poly.pdbx_strand_id
1 'polypeptide(L)'
;MTARYLGMNRSDGLTVTDLEHISQSIGDILRTPVGSRVMRRDYGSLLASMIDQPQTPALELQIKVACYMAVLKWEPRVTLSSVTTERSFDGRMTVTLTGQHNDTGQPLSLTIPVS
;
A
#
# COMPACT_ATOMS: atom_id res chain seq x y z
N MET A 1 -18.23 -11.51 -17.44
CA MET A 1 -17.26 -10.43 -17.14
C MET A 1 -15.88 -11.00 -17.38
N THR A 2 -15.09 -10.41 -18.26
CA THR A 2 -13.69 -10.79 -18.48
C THR A 2 -12.79 -10.05 -17.50
N ALA A 3 -12.18 -10.77 -16.56
CA ALA A 3 -11.19 -10.20 -15.65
C ALA A 3 -9.94 -9.78 -16.44
N ARG A 4 -9.42 -8.58 -16.18
CA ARG A 4 -8.24 -8.05 -16.88
C ARG A 4 -6.95 -8.47 -16.17
N TYR A 5 -7.01 -8.62 -14.85
CA TYR A 5 -5.94 -9.18 -14.03
C TYR A 5 -6.44 -10.40 -13.27
N LEU A 6 -5.67 -11.49 -13.32
CA LEU A 6 -5.94 -12.74 -12.65
C LEU A 6 -4.75 -13.09 -11.76
N GLY A 7 -5.01 -13.41 -10.51
CA GLY A 7 -3.97 -13.85 -9.57
C GLY A 7 -4.53 -14.77 -8.50
N MET A 8 -3.67 -15.10 -7.54
CA MET A 8 -3.99 -15.97 -6.41
C MET A 8 -4.04 -15.14 -5.13
N ASN A 9 -5.05 -15.38 -4.30
CA ASN A 9 -5.16 -14.77 -3.00
C ASN A 9 -4.09 -15.36 -2.07
N ARG A 10 -3.39 -14.50 -1.33
CA ARG A 10 -2.36 -14.90 -0.36
C ARG A 10 -2.90 -15.67 0.85
N SER A 11 -4.18 -15.54 1.21
CA SER A 11 -4.74 -16.13 2.44
C SER A 11 -5.39 -17.49 2.23
N ASP A 12 -6.14 -17.67 1.14
CA ASP A 12 -6.93 -18.89 0.88
C ASP A 12 -6.53 -19.63 -0.41
N GLY A 13 -5.65 -19.04 -1.23
CA GLY A 13 -5.21 -19.63 -2.49
C GLY A 13 -6.25 -19.59 -3.63
N LEU A 14 -7.42 -18.97 -3.40
CA LEU A 14 -8.44 -18.83 -4.43
C LEU A 14 -8.06 -17.75 -5.44
N THR A 15 -8.74 -17.77 -6.58
CA THR A 15 -8.56 -16.78 -7.64
C THR A 15 -9.06 -15.40 -7.20
N VAL A 16 -8.23 -14.38 -7.36
CA VAL A 16 -8.60 -12.97 -7.18
C VAL A 16 -8.42 -12.21 -8.49
N THR A 17 -9.28 -11.21 -8.70
CA THR A 17 -9.32 -10.45 -9.95
C THR A 17 -9.27 -8.95 -9.74
N ASP A 18 -8.71 -8.24 -10.72
CA ASP A 18 -8.79 -6.79 -10.85
C ASP A 18 -8.52 -6.02 -9.54
N LEU A 19 -9.54 -5.36 -8.96
CA LEU A 19 -9.40 -4.53 -7.75
C LEU A 19 -8.94 -5.31 -6.51
N GLU A 20 -9.41 -6.54 -6.32
CA GLU A 20 -8.99 -7.36 -5.17
C GLU A 20 -7.51 -7.69 -5.28
N HIS A 21 -7.09 -8.06 -6.49
CA HIS A 21 -5.69 -8.33 -6.78
C HIS A 21 -4.81 -7.07 -6.61
N ILE A 22 -5.29 -5.90 -7.04
CA ILE A 22 -4.61 -4.61 -6.84
C ILE A 22 -4.50 -4.28 -5.35
N SER A 23 -5.58 -4.45 -4.59
CA SER A 23 -5.61 -4.18 -3.14
C SER A 23 -4.62 -5.08 -2.40
N GLN A 24 -4.55 -6.36 -2.79
CA GLN A 24 -3.55 -7.29 -2.29
C GLN A 24 -2.12 -6.84 -2.64
N SER A 25 -1.89 -6.42 -3.88
CA SER A 25 -0.58 -5.94 -4.37
C SER A 25 -0.09 -4.72 -3.59
N ILE A 26 -0.94 -3.70 -3.41
CA ILE A 26 -0.61 -2.52 -2.60
C ILE A 26 -0.31 -2.92 -1.15
N GLY A 27 -1.12 -3.81 -0.58
CA GLY A 27 -0.90 -4.32 0.77
C GLY A 27 0.43 -5.08 0.92
N ASP A 28 0.88 -5.78 -0.12
CA ASP A 28 2.17 -6.47 -0.17
C ASP A 28 3.34 -5.49 -0.29
N ILE A 29 3.25 -4.53 -1.22
CA ILE A 29 4.27 -3.48 -1.43
C ILE A 29 4.54 -2.73 -0.13
N LEU A 30 3.48 -2.28 0.56
CA LEU A 30 3.61 -1.44 1.74
C LEU A 30 4.11 -2.19 2.97
N ARG A 31 3.76 -3.47 3.12
CA ARG A 31 4.22 -4.31 4.24
C ARG A 31 5.61 -4.91 4.04
N THR A 32 6.13 -4.94 2.81
CA THR A 32 7.44 -5.53 2.53
C THR A 32 8.54 -4.50 2.79
N PRO A 33 9.49 -4.74 3.71
CA PRO A 33 10.62 -3.83 3.91
C PRO A 33 11.54 -3.84 2.69
N VAL A 34 12.02 -2.68 2.26
CA VAL A 34 13.11 -2.59 1.27
C VAL A 34 14.31 -3.40 1.74
N GLY A 35 14.87 -4.20 0.83
CA GLY A 35 16.00 -5.08 1.08
C GLY A 35 15.63 -6.49 1.55
N SER A 36 14.37 -6.77 1.87
CA SER A 36 13.95 -8.10 2.35
C SER A 36 13.75 -9.13 1.25
N ARG A 37 13.34 -8.71 0.05
CA ARG A 37 13.03 -9.62 -1.07
C ARG A 37 14.31 -10.08 -1.78
N VAL A 38 14.52 -11.40 -1.78
CA VAL A 38 15.66 -12.05 -2.46
C VAL A 38 15.63 -11.74 -3.97
N MET A 39 16.79 -11.42 -4.55
CA MET A 39 16.97 -10.97 -5.94
C MET A 39 16.19 -9.72 -6.37
N ARG A 40 15.47 -9.05 -5.46
CA ARG A 40 14.75 -7.78 -5.71
C ARG A 40 14.82 -6.87 -4.49
N ARG A 41 16.04 -6.50 -4.10
CA ARG A 41 16.29 -5.71 -2.89
C ARG A 41 15.60 -4.35 -2.90
N ASP A 42 15.36 -3.76 -4.07
CA ASP A 42 14.70 -2.45 -4.18
C ASP A 42 13.18 -2.49 -3.96
N TYR A 43 12.59 -3.68 -3.90
CA TYR A 43 11.14 -3.87 -3.74
C TYR A 43 10.69 -3.59 -2.31
N GLY A 44 9.52 -2.96 -2.19
CA GLY A 44 8.85 -2.71 -0.92
C GLY A 44 8.73 -1.23 -0.57
N SER A 45 8.60 -0.95 0.72
CA SER A 45 8.45 0.39 1.29
C SER A 45 9.47 0.66 2.40
N LEU A 46 9.65 1.94 2.72
CA LEU A 46 10.47 2.40 3.84
C LEU A 46 9.70 2.42 5.17
N LEU A 47 8.43 2.01 5.20
CA LEU A 47 7.58 2.10 6.40
C LEU A 47 8.16 1.32 7.57
N ALA A 48 8.75 0.16 7.31
CA ALA A 48 9.36 -0.67 8.36
C ALA A 48 10.47 0.06 9.13
N SER A 49 11.19 0.99 8.49
CA SER A 49 12.22 1.80 9.16
C SER A 49 11.66 2.93 10.05
N MET A 50 10.38 3.23 9.90
CA MET A 50 9.65 4.31 10.58
C MET A 50 8.85 3.81 11.79
N ILE A 51 8.78 2.50 12.00
CA ILE A 51 8.16 1.87 13.18
C ILE A 51 8.92 2.32 14.44
N ASP A 52 8.18 2.47 15.55
CA ASP A 52 8.67 2.90 16.87
C ASP A 52 9.31 4.29 16.91
N GLN A 53 9.20 5.08 15.84
CA GLN A 53 9.62 6.48 15.84
C GLN A 53 8.58 7.39 16.52
N PRO A 54 8.99 8.50 17.15
CA PRO A 54 8.06 9.46 17.73
C PRO A 54 7.10 10.03 16.68
N GLN A 55 5.79 10.05 16.99
CA GLN A 55 4.73 10.53 16.09
C GLN A 55 4.72 12.06 15.91
N THR A 56 5.75 12.59 15.28
CA THR A 56 5.88 14.01 14.93
C THR A 56 5.17 14.30 13.60
N PRO A 57 4.78 15.57 13.32
CA PRO A 57 4.27 15.96 12.01
C PRO A 57 5.26 15.66 10.86
N ALA A 58 6.57 15.70 11.14
CA ALA A 58 7.60 15.34 10.16
C ALA A 58 7.55 13.84 9.81
N LEU A 59 7.39 12.96 10.81
CA LEU A 59 7.23 11.52 10.58
C LEU A 59 5.96 11.21 9.77
N GLU A 60 4.87 11.89 10.08
CA GLU A 60 3.61 11.74 9.35
C GLU A 60 3.79 12.06 7.85
N LEU A 61 4.49 13.14 7.53
CA LEU A 61 4.81 13.48 6.14
C LEU A 61 5.70 12.42 5.48
N GLN A 62 6.73 11.94 6.18
CA GLN A 62 7.61 10.88 5.67
C GLN A 62 6.84 9.60 5.35
N ILE A 63 5.88 9.22 6.19
CA ILE A 63 5.04 8.03 5.98
C ILE A 63 4.13 8.21 4.77
N LYS A 64 3.49 9.38 4.61
CA LYS A 64 2.70 9.68 3.41
C LYS A 64 3.55 9.57 2.14
N VAL A 65 4.75 10.15 2.15
CA VAL A 65 5.70 10.09 1.02
C VAL A 65 6.16 8.66 0.76
N ALA A 66 6.51 7.89 1.80
CA ALA A 66 6.94 6.51 1.66
C ALA A 66 5.85 5.64 1.02
N CYS A 67 4.59 5.79 1.48
CA CYS A 67 3.45 5.12 0.89
C CYS A 67 3.25 5.50 -0.58
N TYR A 68 3.21 6.81 -0.86
CA TYR A 68 2.98 7.31 -2.22
C TYR A 68 4.06 6.83 -3.19
N MET A 69 5.34 6.98 -2.83
CA MET A 69 6.47 6.61 -3.68
C MET A 69 6.55 5.10 -3.92
N ALA A 70 6.25 4.28 -2.91
CA ALA A 70 6.24 2.83 -3.06
C ALA A 70 5.14 2.37 -4.02
N VAL A 71 3.92 2.90 -3.87
CA VAL A 71 2.80 2.59 -4.78
C VAL A 71 3.07 3.11 -6.18
N LEU A 72 3.55 4.35 -6.32
CA LEU A 72 3.91 4.95 -7.62
C LEU A 72 4.94 4.10 -8.38
N LYS A 73 5.93 3.55 -7.67
CA LYS A 73 7.00 2.75 -8.28
C LYS A 73 6.54 1.34 -8.68
N TRP A 74 5.72 0.69 -7.86
CA TRP A 74 5.44 -0.74 -7.99
C TRP A 74 4.03 -1.09 -8.47
N GLU A 75 3.07 -0.16 -8.43
CA GLU A 75 1.68 -0.39 -8.81
C GLU A 75 1.20 0.58 -9.90
N PRO A 76 1.63 0.39 -11.17
CA PRO A 76 1.31 1.31 -12.28
C PRO A 76 -0.16 1.28 -12.72
N ARG A 77 -0.97 0.36 -12.19
CA ARG A 77 -2.39 0.21 -12.55
C ARG A 77 -3.28 1.22 -11.84
N VAL A 78 -2.76 1.90 -10.81
CA VAL A 78 -3.53 2.81 -9.96
C VAL A 78 -2.88 4.18 -9.96
N THR A 79 -3.71 5.23 -9.97
CA THR A 79 -3.29 6.59 -9.65
C THR A 79 -3.85 6.95 -8.29
N LEU A 80 -2.97 7.25 -7.33
CA LEU A 80 -3.37 7.73 -6.01
C LEU A 80 -3.83 9.19 -6.08
N SER A 81 -4.94 9.50 -5.44
CA SER A 81 -5.49 10.85 -5.30
C SER A 81 -5.20 11.45 -3.93
N SER A 82 -5.21 10.63 -2.86
CA SER A 82 -4.91 11.10 -1.50
C SER A 82 -4.26 10.01 -0.65
N VAL A 83 -3.42 10.46 0.29
CA VAL A 83 -2.83 9.64 1.35
C VAL A 83 -3.07 10.35 2.67
N THR A 84 -4.00 9.85 3.46
CA THR A 84 -4.32 10.39 4.78
C THR A 84 -3.79 9.47 5.87
N THR A 85 -3.52 10.06 7.03
CA THR A 85 -3.00 9.36 8.21
C THR A 85 -3.89 9.72 9.38
N GLU A 86 -4.30 8.71 10.14
CA GLU A 86 -5.08 8.88 11.36
C GLU A 86 -4.33 8.26 12.53
N ARG A 87 -4.33 8.96 13.66
CA ARG A 87 -3.68 8.51 14.89
C ARG A 87 -4.76 8.11 15.87
N SER A 88 -4.64 6.91 16.41
CA SER A 88 -5.51 6.38 17.44
C SER A 88 -4.88 6.61 18.82
N PHE A 89 -5.71 6.78 19.85
CA PHE A 89 -5.25 7.05 21.22
C PHE A 89 -4.47 5.88 21.84
N ASP A 90 -4.61 4.68 21.28
CA ASP A 90 -3.86 3.46 21.63
C ASP A 90 -2.44 3.42 21.02
N GLY A 91 -2.00 4.51 20.39
CA GLY A 91 -0.69 4.61 19.73
C GLY A 91 -0.67 4.07 18.31
N ARG A 92 -1.77 3.49 17.82
CA ARG A 92 -1.84 3.01 16.44
C ARG A 92 -1.92 4.14 15.45
N MET A 93 -1.28 3.97 14.30
CA MET A 93 -1.43 4.87 13.17
C MET A 93 -1.91 4.10 11.96
N THR A 94 -2.95 4.61 11.33
CA THR A 94 -3.53 4.06 10.11
C THR A 94 -3.27 5.01 8.95
N VAL A 95 -2.95 4.45 7.79
CA VAL A 95 -2.83 5.17 6.53
C VAL A 95 -4.01 4.76 5.65
N THR A 96 -4.77 5.74 5.18
CA THR A 96 -5.82 5.53 4.19
C THR A 96 -5.35 6.08 2.85
N LEU A 97 -5.30 5.18 1.87
CA LEU A 97 -4.93 5.45 0.49
C LEU A 97 -6.20 5.50 -0.33
N THR A 98 -6.45 6.61 -1.01
CA THR A 98 -7.52 6.72 -2.00
C THR A 98 -6.96 6.97 -3.38
N GLY A 99 -7.63 6.44 -4.39
CA GLY A 99 -7.20 6.55 -5.77
C GLY A 99 -8.22 5.94 -6.72
N GLN A 100 -7.78 5.69 -7.94
CA GLN A 100 -8.60 5.10 -8.99
C GLN A 100 -7.77 4.19 -9.87
N HIS A 101 -8.41 3.14 -10.39
CA HIS A 101 -7.82 2.29 -11.40
C HIS A 101 -7.74 3.04 -12.74
N ASN A 102 -6.56 3.02 -13.36
CA ASN A 102 -6.25 3.88 -14.51
C ASN A 102 -7.11 3.59 -15.74
N ASP A 103 -7.45 2.32 -15.98
CA ASP A 103 -8.21 1.94 -17.16
C ASP A 103 -9.73 2.03 -16.96
N THR A 104 -10.23 1.69 -15.76
CA THR A 104 -11.68 1.56 -15.51
C THR A 104 -12.26 2.78 -14.80
N GLY A 105 -11.42 3.66 -14.25
CA GLY A 105 -11.84 4.80 -13.43
C GLY A 105 -12.49 4.37 -12.10
N GLN A 106 -12.45 3.09 -11.75
CA GLN A 106 -13.11 2.58 -10.55
C GLN A 106 -12.37 3.10 -9.31
N PRO A 107 -13.09 3.67 -8.33
CA PRO A 107 -12.47 4.19 -7.12
C PRO A 107 -11.90 3.05 -6.27
N LEU A 108 -10.76 3.31 -5.66
CA LEU A 108 -10.07 2.44 -4.73
C LEU A 108 -9.88 3.19 -3.41
N SER A 109 -10.19 2.52 -2.30
CA SER A 109 -9.87 2.98 -0.95
C SER A 109 -9.31 1.83 -0.15
N LEU A 110 -8.12 2.00 0.43
CA LEU A 110 -7.43 0.99 1.21
C LEU A 110 -6.86 1.60 2.49
N THR A 111 -7.23 1.02 3.64
CA THR A 111 -6.71 1.42 4.94
C THR A 111 -5.73 0.37 5.46
N ILE A 112 -4.54 0.81 5.86
CA ILE A 112 -3.46 -0.07 6.33
C ILE A 112 -2.92 0.46 7.67
N PRO A 113 -2.81 -0.38 8.70
CA PRO A 113 -2.09 -0.03 9.92
C PRO A 113 -0.58 0.01 9.65
N VAL A 114 0.09 1.07 10.13
CA VAL A 114 1.54 1.30 9.94
C VAL A 114 2.33 1.38 11.25
N SER A 115 1.67 1.10 12.38
CA SER A 115 2.24 0.98 13.73
C SER A 115 2.45 -0.47 14.12
#